data_AF-A0A502GSN5-F1
#
_entry.id   AF-A0A502GSN5-F1
#
_cell.length_a   1.000
_cell.length_b   1.000
_cell.length_c   1.000
_cell.angle_alpha   90.00
_cell.angle_beta   90.00
_cell.angle_gamma   90.00
#
_symmetry.space_group_name_H-M   'P 1'
#
loop_
_entity.id
_entity.type
_entity.pdbx_description
1 polymer ?
#
loop_
_entity_poly.entity_id
_entity_poly.type
_entity_poly.pdbx_seq_one_letter_code
_entity_poly.pdbx_strand_id
1 'polypeptide(L)'
;MIINEIGELLMQHSEPLGLLRTSWAAGRDMSQFRGALTRAQGLAKKLGVRRCLLELDALPDISAYDQAWLATQWIPNSLQLSLQQVVIVLSPRRIYNQQAVEGLLLVARPFIKFDVQFFSQPVAGLRWLTDYSPLVPELLTEWDAAFGPTPLPPGGVQEPRAYYDRY
;
A
#
# COMPACT_ATOMS: atom_id res chain seq x y z
N MET A 1 -13.49 1.68 -8.09
CA MET A 1 -14.30 0.46 -7.94
C MET A 1 -13.75 -0.38 -6.80
N ILE A 2 -14.61 -0.73 -5.86
CA ILE A 2 -14.30 -1.67 -4.78
C ILE A 2 -14.24 -3.10 -5.32
N ILE A 3 -13.26 -3.88 -4.85
CA ILE A 3 -13.09 -5.29 -5.19
C ILE A 3 -13.18 -6.12 -3.91
N ASN A 4 -14.09 -7.11 -3.90
CA ASN A 4 -14.39 -7.96 -2.74
C ASN A 4 -14.04 -9.44 -2.98
N GLU A 5 -13.18 -9.74 -3.95
CA GLU A 5 -12.82 -11.12 -4.34
C GLU A 5 -11.93 -11.86 -3.34
N ILE A 6 -11.28 -11.13 -2.42
CA ILE A 6 -10.31 -11.68 -1.45
C ILE A 6 -10.75 -11.26 -0.05
N GLY A 7 -11.36 -12.17 0.72
CA GLY A 7 -12.01 -11.84 2.00
C GLY A 7 -11.07 -11.35 3.12
N GLU A 8 -9.76 -11.51 2.95
CA GLU A 8 -8.73 -10.99 3.84
C GLU A 8 -8.29 -9.57 3.52
N LEU A 9 -8.61 -9.07 2.31
CA LEU A 9 -8.12 -7.80 1.80
C LEU A 9 -9.29 -6.86 1.47
N LEU A 10 -9.15 -5.61 1.88
CA LEU A 10 -9.97 -4.51 1.40
C LEU A 10 -9.28 -3.94 0.18
N MET A 11 -9.97 -3.91 -0.97
CA MET A 11 -9.34 -3.54 -2.24
C MET A 11 -10.17 -2.52 -3.01
N GLN A 12 -9.47 -1.56 -3.62
CA GLN A 12 -10.06 -0.56 -4.49
C GLN A 12 -9.17 -0.38 -5.73
N HIS A 13 -9.78 -0.42 -6.90
CA HIS A 13 -9.13 -0.22 -8.19
C HIS A 13 -9.66 1.03 -8.89
N SER A 14 -8.75 1.80 -9.48
CA SER A 14 -9.07 2.91 -10.37
C SER A 14 -8.36 2.69 -11.71
N GLU A 15 -9.14 2.30 -12.73
CA GLU A 15 -8.64 2.10 -14.09
C GLU A 15 -8.04 3.37 -14.70
N PRO A 16 -8.68 4.57 -14.60
CA PRO A 16 -8.11 5.80 -15.15
C PRO A 16 -6.72 6.14 -14.60
N LEU A 17 -6.46 5.74 -13.35
CA LEU A 17 -5.19 5.97 -12.67
C LEU A 17 -4.25 4.76 -12.71
N GLY A 18 -4.69 3.62 -13.25
CA GLY A 18 -3.96 2.35 -13.19
C GLY A 18 -3.58 1.95 -11.75
N LEU A 19 -4.45 2.30 -10.79
CA LEU A 19 -4.16 2.27 -9.35
C LEU A 19 -4.87 1.09 -8.69
N LEU A 20 -4.14 0.37 -7.83
CA LEU A 20 -4.70 -0.58 -6.88
C LEU A 20 -4.33 -0.20 -5.45
N ARG A 21 -5.34 0.10 -4.64
CA ARG A 21 -5.26 0.29 -3.19
C ARG A 21 -5.62 -1.02 -2.51
N THR A 22 -4.85 -1.42 -1.52
CA THR A 22 -5.03 -2.68 -0.79
C THR A 22 -4.73 -2.47 0.69
N SER A 23 -5.62 -2.95 1.55
CA SER A 23 -5.45 -2.94 3.00
C SER A 23 -5.80 -4.31 3.57
N TRP A 24 -5.17 -4.69 4.67
CA TRP A 24 -5.56 -5.91 5.40
C TRP A 24 -6.88 -5.68 6.14
N ALA A 25 -7.85 -6.59 6.00
CA ALA A 25 -9.09 -6.50 6.74
C ALA A 25 -8.84 -6.72 8.24
N ALA A 26 -9.21 -5.75 9.07
CA ALA A 26 -8.96 -5.79 10.51
C ALA A 26 -9.60 -7.04 11.17
N GLY A 27 -8.88 -7.64 12.12
CA GLY A 27 -9.34 -8.84 12.84
C GLY A 27 -9.12 -10.17 12.11
N ARG A 28 -8.58 -10.16 10.89
CA ARG A 28 -8.15 -11.38 10.19
C ARG A 28 -6.77 -11.83 10.66
N ASP A 29 -6.64 -13.12 10.96
CA ASP A 29 -5.35 -13.74 11.29
C ASP A 29 -4.48 -13.98 10.04
N MET A 30 -3.24 -14.41 10.26
CA MET A 30 -2.26 -14.62 9.18
C MET A 30 -2.41 -15.97 8.45
N SER A 31 -3.42 -16.79 8.76
CA SER A 31 -3.55 -18.15 8.19
C SER A 31 -3.71 -18.15 6.66
N GLN A 32 -4.37 -17.13 6.12
CA GLN A 32 -4.63 -16.97 4.69
C GLN A 32 -3.69 -15.96 4.01
N PHE A 33 -2.69 -15.45 4.73
CA PHE A 33 -1.80 -14.37 4.26
C PHE A 33 -1.20 -14.62 2.87
N ARG A 34 -0.55 -15.77 2.69
CA ARG A 34 0.10 -16.13 1.42
C ARG A 34 -0.89 -16.29 0.29
N GLY A 35 -2.04 -16.92 0.57
CA GLY A 35 -3.12 -17.12 -0.39
C GLY A 35 -3.74 -15.80 -0.83
N ALA A 36 -4.03 -14.92 0.12
CA ALA A 36 -4.57 -13.58 -0.13
C ALA A 36 -3.62 -12.74 -1.00
N LEU A 37 -2.33 -12.66 -0.63
CA LEU A 37 -1.34 -11.90 -1.40
C LEU A 37 -1.06 -12.47 -2.79
N THR A 38 -1.11 -13.80 -2.96
CA THR A 38 -0.96 -14.45 -4.27
C THR A 38 -2.14 -14.13 -5.18
N ARG A 39 -3.37 -14.21 -4.65
CA ARG A 39 -4.59 -13.83 -5.39
C ARG A 39 -4.57 -12.35 -5.76
N ALA A 40 -4.17 -11.47 -4.84
CA ALA A 40 -4.08 -10.03 -5.07
C ALA A 40 -3.06 -9.69 -6.17
N GLN A 41 -1.90 -10.37 -6.17
CA GLN A 41 -0.90 -10.22 -7.23
C GLN A 41 -1.43 -10.69 -8.59
N GLY A 42 -2.15 -11.82 -8.63
CA GLY A 42 -2.79 -12.31 -9.85
C GLY A 42 -3.85 -11.33 -10.38
N LEU A 43 -4.63 -10.73 -9.49
CA LEU A 43 -5.61 -9.70 -9.82
C LEU A 43 -4.93 -8.43 -10.35
N ALA A 44 -3.88 -7.94 -9.67
CA ALA A 44 -3.12 -6.78 -10.10
C ALA A 44 -2.54 -6.96 -11.53
N LYS A 45 -2.07 -8.17 -11.84
CA LYS A 45 -1.61 -8.52 -13.19
C LYS A 45 -2.75 -8.44 -14.21
N LYS A 46 -3.91 -9.03 -13.91
CA LYS A 46 -5.08 -9.03 -14.80
C LYS A 46 -5.60 -7.61 -15.08
N LEU A 47 -5.58 -6.75 -14.06
CA LEU A 47 -6.04 -5.36 -14.16
C LEU A 47 -5.00 -4.41 -14.78
N GLY A 48 -3.79 -4.89 -15.08
CA GLY A 48 -2.74 -4.05 -15.65
C GLY A 48 -2.29 -2.91 -14.72
N VAL A 49 -2.27 -3.17 -13.41
CA VAL A 49 -1.95 -2.17 -12.39
C VAL A 49 -0.53 -1.62 -12.59
N ARG A 50 -0.42 -0.29 -12.54
CA ARG A 50 0.85 0.46 -12.64
C ARG A 50 1.23 1.14 -11.33
N ARG A 51 0.25 1.47 -10.50
CA ARG A 51 0.41 2.18 -9.23
C ARG A 51 -0.21 1.36 -8.12
N CYS A 52 0.52 1.13 -7.03
CA CYS A 52 0.00 0.35 -5.92
C CYS A 52 0.11 1.11 -4.59
N LEU A 53 -0.93 1.07 -3.79
CA LEU A 53 -0.93 1.56 -2.42
C LEU A 53 -1.23 0.40 -1.47
N LEU A 54 -0.27 0.07 -0.60
CA LEU A 54 -0.35 -1.02 0.36
C LEU A 54 -0.46 -0.47 1.77
N GLU A 55 -1.61 -0.63 2.40
CA GLU A 55 -1.85 -0.29 3.80
C GLU A 55 -1.59 -1.49 4.71
N LEU A 56 -0.54 -1.38 5.51
CA LEU A 56 -0.06 -2.47 6.35
C LEU A 56 -0.36 -2.24 7.84
N ASP A 57 -1.05 -1.15 8.20
CA ASP A 57 -1.32 -0.81 9.60
C ASP A 57 -2.22 -1.80 10.33
N ALA A 58 -3.18 -2.39 9.61
CA ALA A 58 -4.08 -3.43 10.11
C ALA A 58 -3.48 -4.84 10.02
N LEU A 59 -2.32 -4.99 9.35
CA LEU A 59 -1.66 -6.28 9.19
C LEU A 59 -1.04 -6.70 10.53
N PRO A 60 -1.27 -7.94 11.00
CA PRO A 60 -0.52 -8.52 12.11
C PRO A 60 0.99 -8.58 11.83
N ASP A 61 1.76 -8.92 12.86
CA ASP A 61 3.21 -9.05 12.70
C ASP A 61 3.58 -10.16 11.71
N ILE A 62 4.42 -9.84 10.74
CA ILE A 62 4.81 -10.78 9.68
C ILE A 62 5.83 -11.78 10.24
N SER A 63 5.46 -13.06 10.31
CA SER A 63 6.35 -14.11 10.80
C SER A 63 7.63 -14.22 9.95
N ALA A 64 8.73 -14.73 10.53
CA ALA A 64 9.96 -14.95 9.78
C ALA A 64 9.76 -15.89 8.57
N TYR A 65 8.89 -16.89 8.70
CA TYR A 65 8.53 -17.79 7.59
C TYR A 65 7.80 -17.05 6.46
N ASP A 66 6.93 -16.11 6.79
CA ASP A 66 6.23 -15.30 5.80
C ASP A 66 7.14 -14.25 5.17
N GLN A 67 8.08 -13.67 5.91
CA GLN A 67 9.14 -12.81 5.36
C GLN A 67 9.99 -13.59 4.35
N ALA A 68 10.42 -14.81 4.68
CA ALA A 68 11.17 -15.66 3.76
C ALA A 68 10.36 -15.99 2.49
N TRP A 69 9.05 -16.26 2.63
CA TRP A 69 8.17 -16.48 1.50
C TRP A 69 7.98 -15.21 0.65
N LEU A 70 7.83 -14.03 1.28
CA LEU A 70 7.76 -12.76 0.57
C LEU A 70 9.02 -12.52 -0.26
N ALA A 71 10.19 -12.72 0.33
CA ALA A 71 11.48 -12.53 -0.34
C ALA A 71 11.70 -13.48 -1.53
N THR A 72 11.35 -14.75 -1.36
CA THR A 72 11.73 -15.80 -2.32
C THR A 72 10.66 -16.07 -3.38
N GLN A 73 9.39 -15.77 -3.08
CA GLN A 73 8.27 -16.08 -3.96
C GLN A 73 7.51 -14.83 -4.38
N TRP A 74 7.01 -14.05 -3.41
CA TRP A 74 6.05 -12.99 -3.73
C TRP A 74 6.69 -11.78 -4.41
N ILE A 75 7.78 -11.23 -3.86
CA ILE A 75 8.48 -10.06 -4.43
C ILE A 75 8.98 -10.35 -5.85
N PRO A 76 9.69 -11.46 -6.14
CA PRO A 76 10.12 -11.77 -7.51
C PRO A 76 8.97 -11.78 -8.52
N ASN A 77 7.81 -12.31 -8.14
CA ASN A 77 6.62 -12.29 -8.99
C ASN A 77 6.03 -10.88 -9.14
N SER A 78 6.12 -10.03 -8.11
CA SER A 78 5.65 -8.64 -8.16
C SER A 78 6.51 -7.79 -9.10
N LEU A 79 7.80 -8.13 -9.25
CA LEU A 79 8.71 -7.46 -10.20
C LEU A 79 8.36 -7.74 -11.66
N GLN A 80 7.54 -8.76 -11.95
CA GLN A 80 7.03 -9.05 -13.30
C GLN A 80 5.79 -8.20 -13.66
N LEU A 81 5.25 -7.45 -12.70
CA LEU A 81 4.15 -6.51 -12.95
C LEU A 81 4.71 -5.24 -13.59
N SER A 82 3.87 -4.55 -14.38
CA SER A 82 4.19 -3.26 -15.01
C SER A 82 4.10 -2.08 -14.02
N LEU A 83 4.54 -2.29 -12.77
CA LEU A 83 4.52 -1.28 -11.73
C LEU A 83 5.49 -0.14 -12.06
N GLN A 84 5.07 1.07 -11.73
CA GLN A 84 5.81 2.31 -11.87
C GLN A 84 6.04 2.96 -10.51
N GLN A 85 5.05 2.88 -9.62
CA GLN A 85 5.10 3.47 -8.28
C GLN A 85 4.38 2.57 -7.27
N VAL A 86 4.98 2.41 -6.10
CA VAL A 86 4.41 1.69 -4.97
C VAL A 86 4.53 2.57 -3.73
N VAL A 87 3.40 2.74 -3.06
CA VAL A 87 3.33 3.37 -1.75
C VAL A 87 3.08 2.30 -0.71
N ILE A 88 3.88 2.32 0.35
CA ILE A 88 3.70 1.49 1.53
C ILE A 88 3.29 2.40 2.68
N VAL A 89 2.11 2.15 3.22
CA VAL A 89 1.59 2.88 4.36
C VAL A 89 1.78 2.04 5.60
N LEU A 90 2.60 2.57 6.51
CA LEU A 90 2.91 1.92 7.76
C LEU A 90 3.17 2.96 8.85
N SER A 91 2.44 2.86 9.94
CA SER A 91 2.58 3.70 11.11
C SER A 91 3.92 3.44 11.80
N PRO A 92 4.60 4.47 12.31
CA PRO A 92 5.83 4.32 13.10
C PRO A 92 5.68 3.44 14.35
N ARG A 93 4.44 3.16 14.78
CA ARG A 93 4.15 2.25 15.89
C ARG A 93 4.36 0.77 15.52
N ARG A 94 4.39 0.44 14.23
CA ARG A 94 4.57 -0.91 13.68
C ARG A 94 6.04 -1.21 13.38
N ILE A 95 6.92 -0.96 14.35
CA ILE A 95 8.38 -1.03 14.18
C ILE A 95 8.83 -2.39 13.63
N TYR A 96 8.26 -3.49 14.14
CA TYR A 96 8.61 -4.83 13.69
C TYR A 96 8.29 -5.05 12.19
N ASN A 97 7.07 -4.72 11.77
CA ASN A 97 6.69 -4.80 10.35
C ASN A 97 7.48 -3.81 9.48
N GLN A 98 7.86 -2.64 10.02
CA GLN A 98 8.68 -1.67 9.31
C GLN A 98 10.05 -2.25 8.98
N GLN A 99 10.73 -2.80 9.99
CA GLN A 99 12.03 -3.44 9.81
C GLN A 99 11.96 -4.64 8.86
N ALA A 100 10.91 -5.45 8.97
CA ALA A 100 10.69 -6.57 8.06
C ALA A 100 10.57 -6.10 6.60
N VAL A 101 9.71 -5.11 6.34
CA VAL A 101 9.49 -4.59 4.98
C VAL A 101 10.72 -3.88 4.44
N GLU A 102 11.39 -3.05 5.24
CA GLU A 102 12.65 -2.38 4.85
C GLU A 102 13.74 -3.40 4.52
N GLY A 103 13.89 -4.46 5.32
CA GLY A 103 14.83 -5.55 5.05
C GLY A 103 14.53 -6.27 3.74
N LEU A 104 13.25 -6.57 3.47
CA LEU A 104 12.81 -7.18 2.21
C LEU A 104 13.12 -6.30 1.00
N LEU A 105 12.83 -4.99 1.10
CA LEU A 105 13.11 -4.04 0.02
C LEU A 105 14.60 -3.84 -0.20
N LEU A 106 15.41 -3.84 0.85
CA LEU A 106 16.87 -3.71 0.73
C LEU A 106 17.45 -4.86 -0.09
N VAL A 107 16.99 -6.09 0.14
CA VAL A 107 17.41 -7.28 -0.61
C VAL A 107 16.91 -7.22 -2.06
N ALA A 108 15.68 -6.77 -2.28
CA ALA A 108 15.07 -6.70 -3.60
C ALA A 108 15.53 -5.49 -4.45
N ARG A 109 16.17 -4.49 -3.83
CA ARG A 109 16.53 -3.20 -4.43
C ARG A 109 17.22 -3.29 -5.79
N PRO A 110 18.18 -4.20 -6.04
CA PRO A 110 18.84 -4.30 -7.34
C PRO A 110 17.89 -4.65 -8.50
N PHE A 111 16.72 -5.22 -8.19
CA PHE A 111 15.76 -5.70 -9.18
C PHE A 111 14.51 -4.82 -9.28
N ILE A 112 14.29 -3.92 -8.32
CA ILE A 112 13.17 -2.97 -8.33
C ILE A 112 13.44 -1.89 -9.38
N LYS A 113 12.52 -1.75 -10.34
CA LYS A 113 12.57 -0.76 -11.44
C LYS A 113 11.50 0.33 -11.34
N PHE A 114 10.88 0.45 -10.17
CA PHE A 114 9.79 1.37 -9.88
C PHE A 114 10.07 2.11 -8.58
N ASP A 115 9.40 3.24 -8.39
CA ASP A 115 9.57 4.03 -7.18
C ASP A 115 8.82 3.39 -6.02
N VAL A 116 9.49 3.30 -4.86
CA VAL A 116 8.88 2.85 -3.61
C VAL A 116 8.97 3.98 -2.60
N GLN A 117 7.83 4.37 -2.02
CA GLN A 117 7.76 5.41 -1.00
C GLN A 117 7.01 4.93 0.23
N PHE A 118 7.45 5.40 1.40
CA PHE A 118 6.81 5.13 2.67
C PHE A 118 6.00 6.32 3.14
N PHE A 119 4.80 6.06 3.65
CA PHE A 119 3.95 7.06 4.26
C PHE A 119 3.42 6.55 5.59
N SER A 120 3.24 7.45 6.56
CA SER A 120 2.58 7.13 7.82
C SER A 120 1.05 7.22 7.72
N GLN A 121 0.51 7.74 6.62
CA GLN A 121 -0.91 8.01 6.42
C GLN A 121 -1.37 7.63 5.00
N PRO A 122 -2.50 6.90 4.85
CA PRO A 122 -2.96 6.45 3.54
C PRO A 122 -3.29 7.58 2.57
N VAL A 123 -3.96 8.63 3.06
CA VAL A 123 -4.41 9.75 2.21
C VAL A 123 -3.24 10.51 1.59
N ALA A 124 -2.17 10.74 2.37
CA ALA A 124 -0.97 11.42 1.87
C ALA A 124 -0.28 10.57 0.79
N GLY A 125 -0.15 9.27 1.05
CA GLY A 125 0.41 8.32 0.09
C GLY A 125 -0.41 8.24 -1.20
N LEU A 126 -1.75 8.22 -1.09
CA LEU A 126 -2.65 8.19 -2.25
C LEU A 126 -2.52 9.43 -3.11
N ARG A 127 -2.44 10.63 -2.49
CA ARG A 127 -2.25 11.89 -3.22
C ARG A 127 -0.93 11.92 -3.96
N TRP A 128 0.16 11.51 -3.31
CA TRP A 128 1.47 11.42 -3.95
C TRP A 128 1.45 10.42 -5.12
N LEU A 129 0.89 9.23 -4.90
CA LEU A 129 0.83 8.17 -5.90
C LEU A 129 0.00 8.54 -7.14
N THR A 130 -0.94 9.46 -7.01
CA THR A 130 -1.86 9.87 -8.07
C THR A 130 -1.53 11.24 -8.66
N ASP A 131 -0.35 11.78 -8.34
CA ASP A 131 0.07 13.13 -8.73
C ASP A 131 -0.99 14.20 -8.42
N TYR A 132 -1.63 14.08 -7.25
CA TYR A 132 -2.72 14.95 -6.80
C TYR A 132 -3.91 15.03 -7.76
N SER A 133 -4.22 13.92 -8.43
CA SER A 133 -5.35 13.81 -9.36
C SER A 133 -6.68 14.32 -8.77
N PRO A 134 -7.53 15.00 -9.57
CA PRO A 134 -8.84 15.44 -9.14
C PRO A 134 -9.79 14.29 -8.78
N LEU A 135 -9.45 13.05 -9.13
CA LEU A 135 -10.25 11.85 -8.79
C LEU A 135 -10.02 11.37 -7.35
N VAL A 136 -9.02 11.89 -6.63
CA VAL A 136 -8.71 11.44 -5.26
C VAL A 136 -9.90 11.59 -4.29
N PRO A 137 -10.64 12.71 -4.25
CA PRO A 137 -11.80 12.84 -3.36
C PRO A 137 -12.88 11.78 -3.61
N GLU A 138 -13.13 11.43 -4.88
CA GLU A 138 -14.09 10.39 -5.26
C GLU A 138 -13.63 9.01 -4.78
N LEU A 139 -12.34 8.70 -4.94
CA LEU A 139 -11.76 7.45 -4.44
C LEU A 139 -11.83 7.34 -2.92
N LEU A 140 -11.57 8.42 -2.19
CA LEU A 140 -11.70 8.42 -0.73
C LEU A 140 -13.16 8.21 -0.31
N THR A 141 -14.10 8.89 -0.97
CA THR A 141 -15.54 8.73 -0.70
C THR A 141 -16.00 7.31 -0.98
N GLU A 142 -15.59 6.72 -2.11
CA GLU A 142 -15.91 5.32 -2.45
C GLU A 142 -15.35 4.35 -1.40
N TRP A 143 -14.11 4.58 -0.95
CA TRP A 143 -13.46 3.75 0.08
C TRP A 143 -14.20 3.84 1.42
N ASP A 144 -14.48 5.05 1.88
CA ASP A 144 -15.13 5.28 3.17
C ASP A 144 -16.57 4.76 3.17
N ALA A 145 -17.28 4.83 2.05
CA ALA A 145 -18.62 4.26 1.90
C ALA A 145 -18.63 2.73 2.01
N ALA A 146 -17.56 2.05 1.57
CA ALA A 146 -17.47 0.60 1.58
C ALA A 146 -16.93 0.03 2.88
N PHE A 147 -15.93 0.69 3.48
CA PHE A 147 -15.16 0.13 4.60
C PHE A 147 -15.19 0.99 5.87
N GLY A 148 -15.92 2.10 5.84
CA GLY A 148 -15.95 3.10 6.91
C GLY A 148 -14.82 4.12 6.78
N PRO A 149 -14.91 5.24 7.52
CA PRO A 149 -13.96 6.33 7.40
C PRO A 149 -12.55 5.87 7.75
N THR A 150 -11.60 6.20 6.88
CA THR A 150 -10.17 6.09 7.23
C THR A 150 -9.90 6.96 8.46
N PRO A 151 -9.28 6.44 9.55
CA PRO A 151 -9.04 7.24 10.75
C PRO A 151 -8.29 8.51 10.40
N LEU A 152 -8.83 9.67 10.78
CA LEU A 152 -8.16 10.95 10.61
C LEU A 152 -6.83 10.94 11.39
N PRO A 153 -5.76 11.56 10.87
CA PRO A 153 -4.52 11.69 11.60
C PRO A 153 -4.80 12.38 12.94
N PRO A 154 -4.21 11.93 14.06
CA PRO A 154 -4.22 12.74 15.27
C PRO A 154 -3.46 14.05 14.97
N GLY A 155 -4.22 15.13 14.79
CA GLY A 155 -3.76 16.53 14.82
C GLY A 155 -2.45 16.86 14.08
N GLY A 156 -2.59 17.26 12.81
CA GLY A 156 -1.78 18.30 12.16
C GLY A 156 -0.26 18.25 12.33
N VAL A 157 0.43 17.58 11.40
CA VAL A 157 1.74 18.09 10.98
C VAL A 157 1.46 19.24 10.02
N GLN A 158 1.56 20.48 10.52
CA GLN A 158 1.70 21.64 9.63
C GLN A 158 2.88 21.36 8.71
N GLU A 159 2.65 21.43 7.39
CA GLU A 159 3.75 21.59 6.44
C GLU A 159 4.66 22.71 6.97
N PRO A 160 6.00 22.53 7.00
CA PRO A 160 6.88 23.62 7.33
C PRO A 160 6.59 24.73 6.32
N ARG A 161 6.04 25.86 6.80
CA ARG A 161 5.92 27.07 5.98
C ARG A 161 7.30 27.33 5.40
N ALA A 162 7.40 27.28 4.08
CA ALA A 162 8.62 27.62 3.37
C ALA A 162 9.05 29.00 3.87
N TYR A 163 10.16 29.05 4.60
CA TYR A 163 10.79 30.28 5.07
C TYR A 163 11.57 30.86 3.89
N TYR A 164 10.85 31.30 2.86
CA TYR A 164 11.39 32.22 1.87
C TYR A 164 10.81 33.58 2.18
N ASP A 165 11.48 34.33 3.06
CA ASP A 165 11.64 35.77 2.91
C ASP A 165 12.55 36.40 3.97
N ARG A 166 13.57 37.12 3.47
CA ARG A 166 14.38 38.20 4.10
C ARG A 166 15.46 37.72 5.09
N TYR A 167 16.74 37.99 4.87
CA TYR A 167 17.40 39.23 4.43
C TYR A 167 18.55 38.99 3.44
#